data_AF-M0BPV3-F1
#
_entry.id   AF-M0BPV3-F1
#
_cell.length_a   1.000
_cell.length_b   1.000
_cell.length_c   1.000
_cell.angle_alpha   90.00
_cell.angle_beta   90.00
_cell.angle_gamma   90.00
#
_symmetry.space_group_name_H-M   'P 1'
#
loop_
_entity.id
_entity.type
_entity.pdbx_description
1 polymer ?
#
loop_
_entity_poly.entity_id
_entity_poly.type
_entity_poly.pdbx_seq_one_letter_code
_entity_poly.pdbx_strand_id
1 'polypeptide(L)'
;MTTWFDATPRYDEYWDWAAVVLFLFLTLDLLLSVLAAGTVGLGYERNPLMAWLYGQSLWIVVAGHVSALVVLAGFFHALFSIVRALPRGYRGPVALAVEIFLGGLLAAGFLLLANNVAVIVLGEGLL
;
A
#
# COMPACT_ATOMS: atom_id res chain seq x y z
N MET A 1 16.85 -24.66 -15.24
CA MET A 1 15.65 -23.79 -15.30
C MET A 1 15.44 -23.29 -13.89
N THR A 2 16.11 -22.19 -13.52
CA THR A 2 15.89 -21.51 -12.25
C THR A 2 14.49 -20.93 -12.30
N THR A 3 13.57 -21.54 -11.57
CA THR A 3 12.26 -20.93 -11.38
C THR A 3 12.47 -19.67 -10.54
N TRP A 4 11.62 -18.66 -10.69
CA TRP A 4 11.64 -17.44 -9.87
C TRP A 4 11.63 -17.73 -8.35
N PHE A 5 11.30 -18.98 -7.95
CA PHE A 5 11.27 -19.49 -6.58
C PHE A 5 12.62 -20.04 -6.06
N ASP A 6 13.63 -20.21 -6.92
CA ASP A 6 14.94 -20.79 -6.55
C ASP A 6 15.96 -19.75 -6.09
N ALA A 7 15.70 -18.46 -6.34
CA ALA A 7 16.47 -17.40 -5.71
C ALA A 7 15.93 -17.26 -4.29
N THR A 8 16.71 -17.58 -3.26
CA THR A 8 16.39 -17.11 -1.90
C THR A 8 16.16 -15.61 -1.99
N PRO A 9 14.93 -15.10 -1.78
CA PRO A 9 14.66 -13.69 -1.89
C PRO A 9 15.60 -12.99 -0.93
N ARG A 10 16.42 -12.09 -1.44
CA ARG A 10 17.28 -11.30 -0.57
C ARG A 10 16.33 -10.38 0.18
N TYR A 11 16.47 -10.33 1.50
CA TYR A 11 15.63 -9.50 2.35
C TYR A 11 15.46 -8.05 1.83
N ASP A 12 16.49 -7.53 1.17
CA ASP A 12 16.47 -6.20 0.55
C ASP A 12 15.40 -6.09 -0.55
N GLU A 13 15.15 -7.15 -1.32
CA GLU A 13 14.12 -7.19 -2.36
C GLU A 13 12.71 -7.07 -1.78
N TYR A 14 12.44 -7.68 -0.62
CA TYR A 14 11.16 -7.48 0.07
C TYR A 14 10.97 -6.05 0.56
N TRP A 15 12.05 -5.36 0.93
CA TRP A 15 11.99 -3.93 1.25
C TRP A 15 11.76 -3.07 0.02
N ASP A 16 12.35 -3.40 -1.12
CA ASP A 16 12.09 -2.69 -2.38
C ASP A 16 10.61 -2.79 -2.74
N TRP A 17 10.02 -3.99 -2.67
CA TRP A 17 8.60 -4.21 -2.94
C TRP A 17 7.71 -3.50 -1.90
N ALA A 18 8.06 -3.59 -0.62
CA ALA A 18 7.33 -2.89 0.44
C ALA A 18 7.40 -1.36 0.26
N ALA A 19 8.54 -0.81 -0.17
CA ALA A 19 8.69 0.62 -0.44
C ALA A 19 7.77 1.07 -1.59
N VAL A 20 7.66 0.28 -2.66
CA VAL A 20 6.72 0.56 -3.76
C VAL A 20 5.28 0.50 -3.26
N VAL A 21 4.91 -0.52 -2.48
CA VAL A 21 3.59 -0.64 -1.87
C VAL A 21 3.28 0.59 -1.00
N LEU A 22 4.17 0.95 -0.07
CA LEU A 22 4.00 2.11 0.81
C LEU A 22 3.84 3.41 -0.01
N PHE A 23 4.62 3.57 -1.07
CA PHE A 23 4.51 4.72 -1.96
C PHE A 23 3.15 4.80 -2.67
N LEU A 24 2.65 3.68 -3.18
CA LEU A 24 1.32 3.61 -3.82
C LEU A 24 0.21 3.97 -2.83
N PHE A 25 0.18 3.33 -1.66
CA PHE A 25 -0.93 3.45 -0.70
C PHE A 25 -0.91 4.72 0.15
N LEU A 26 0.23 5.39 0.28
CA LEU A 26 0.33 6.57 1.16
C LEU A 26 0.53 7.84 0.37
N THR A 27 1.50 7.86 -0.54
CA THR A 27 1.84 9.09 -1.26
C THR A 27 0.91 9.29 -2.44
N LEU A 28 0.80 8.29 -3.31
CA LEU A 28 -0.02 8.41 -4.51
C LEU A 28 -1.52 8.39 -4.17
N ASP A 29 -1.94 7.54 -3.24
CA ASP A 29 -3.32 7.52 -2.76
C ASP A 29 -3.74 8.88 -2.19
N LEU A 30 -2.97 9.44 -1.23
CA LEU A 30 -3.24 10.77 -0.67
C LEU A 30 -3.37 11.83 -1.76
N LEU A 31 -2.40 11.88 -2.69
CA LEU A 31 -2.36 12.90 -3.72
C LEU A 31 -3.59 12.81 -4.64
N LEU A 32 -3.95 11.60 -5.06
CA LEU A 32 -5.09 11.39 -5.94
C LEU A 32 -6.42 11.56 -5.22
N SER A 33 -6.54 11.14 -3.96
CA SER A 33 -7.76 11.35 -3.17
C SER A 33 -8.01 12.82 -2.86
N VAL A 34 -6.97 13.59 -2.53
CA VAL A 34 -7.10 15.06 -2.35
C VAL A 34 -7.49 15.72 -3.67
N LEU A 35 -6.89 15.30 -4.78
CA LEU A 35 -7.23 15.80 -6.10
C LEU A 35 -8.68 15.47 -6.48
N ALA A 36 -9.11 14.22 -6.27
CA ALA A 36 -10.47 13.77 -6.50
C ALA A 36 -11.48 14.53 -5.60
N ALA A 37 -11.17 14.72 -4.32
CA ALA A 37 -12.00 15.53 -3.43
C ALA A 37 -12.12 16.98 -3.90
N GLY A 38 -11.07 17.53 -4.51
CA GLY A 38 -11.10 18.85 -5.15
C GLY A 38 -11.93 18.92 -6.43
N THR A 39 -12.07 17.82 -7.18
CA THR A 39 -12.82 17.78 -8.45
C THR A 39 -14.30 17.42 -8.25
N VAL A 40 -14.61 16.40 -7.45
CA VAL A 40 -15.98 15.89 -7.25
C VAL A 40 -16.57 16.21 -5.86
N GLY A 41 -15.78 16.82 -4.97
CA GLY A 41 -16.20 17.16 -3.61
C GLY A 41 -16.05 16.01 -2.61
N LEU A 42 -15.94 16.36 -1.32
CA LEU A 42 -15.77 15.39 -0.22
C LEU A 42 -16.96 14.44 -0.04
N GLY A 43 -18.16 14.80 -0.54
CA GLY A 43 -19.36 13.96 -0.45
C GLY A 43 -19.29 12.68 -1.27
N TYR A 44 -18.31 12.55 -2.15
CA TYR A 44 -18.07 11.35 -2.97
C TYR A 44 -17.19 10.30 -2.28
N GLU A 45 -16.53 10.66 -1.17
CA GLU A 45 -15.67 9.74 -0.42
C GLU A 45 -16.52 8.75 0.38
N ARG A 46 -16.48 7.46 -0.01
CA ARG A 46 -17.24 6.39 0.64
C ARG A 46 -16.62 5.92 1.96
N ASN A 47 -15.31 6.12 2.14
CA ASN A 47 -14.65 5.71 3.38
C ASN A 47 -14.85 6.80 4.46
N PRO A 48 -15.66 6.54 5.50
CA PRO A 48 -16.00 7.57 6.50
C PRO A 48 -14.77 8.07 7.27
N LEU A 49 -13.73 7.24 7.43
CA LEU A 49 -12.48 7.65 8.06
C LEU A 49 -11.72 8.66 7.20
N MET A 50 -11.61 8.40 5.90
CA MET A 50 -10.92 9.30 4.97
C MET A 50 -11.72 10.57 4.73
N ALA A 51 -13.06 10.48 4.64
CA ALA A 51 -13.93 11.65 4.57
C ALA A 51 -13.75 12.57 5.79
N TRP A 52 -13.68 11.99 7.00
CA TRP A 52 -13.37 12.74 8.22
C TRP A 52 -11.98 13.36 8.18
N LEU A 53 -10.96 12.59 7.78
CA LEU A 53 -9.57 13.03 7.74
C LEU A 53 -9.37 14.19 6.76
N TYR A 54 -9.91 14.10 5.55
CA TYR A 54 -9.82 15.14 4.52
C TYR A 54 -10.63 16.40 4.84
N GLY A 55 -11.59 16.32 5.76
CA GLY A 55 -12.26 17.49 6.33
C GLY A 55 -11.41 18.26 7.37
N GLN A 56 -10.25 17.73 7.77
CA GLN A 56 -9.36 18.37 8.74
C GLN A 56 -8.38 19.36 8.10
N SER A 57 -7.63 20.08 8.93
CA SER A 57 -6.51 20.90 8.45
C SER A 57 -5.42 20.05 7.77
N LEU A 58 -4.70 20.64 6.81
CA LEU A 58 -3.63 19.96 6.06
C LEU A 58 -2.60 19.27 6.97
N TRP A 59 -2.25 19.88 8.09
CA TRP A 59 -1.30 19.29 9.05
C TRP A 59 -1.81 17.99 9.67
N ILE A 60 -3.11 17.88 9.97
CA ILE A 60 -3.70 16.66 10.52
C ILE A 60 -3.70 15.55 9.45
N VAL A 61 -4.03 15.89 8.20
CA VAL A 61 -3.99 14.95 7.07
C VAL A 61 -2.57 14.39 6.89
N VAL A 62 -1.56 15.27 6.86
CA VAL A 62 -0.15 14.89 6.73
C VAL A 62 0.29 14.02 7.92
N ALA A 63 -0.03 14.43 9.15
CA ALA A 63 0.30 13.66 10.35
C ALA A 63 -0.34 12.27 10.35
N GLY A 64 -1.58 12.14 9.87
CA GLY A 64 -2.25 10.85 9.72
C GLY A 64 -1.51 9.91 8.76
N HIS A 65 -1.10 10.41 7.60
CA HIS A 65 -0.37 9.62 6.59
C HIS A 65 1.04 9.26 7.04
N VAL A 66 1.75 10.18 7.70
CA VAL A 66 3.06 9.89 8.31
C VAL A 66 2.93 8.84 9.41
N SER A 67 1.87 8.91 10.22
CA SER A 67 1.61 7.90 11.25
C SER A 67 1.33 6.52 10.63
N ALA A 68 0.52 6.47 9.57
CA ALA A 68 0.26 5.25 8.81
C ALA A 68 1.55 4.68 8.20
N LEU A 69 2.42 5.54 7.63
CA LEU A 69 3.73 5.14 7.13
C LEU A 69 4.56 4.44 8.21
N VAL A 70 4.70 5.06 9.38
CA VAL A 70 5.51 4.52 10.48
C VAL A 70 4.94 3.18 10.96
N VAL A 71 3.62 3.09 11.11
CA VAL A 71 2.94 1.85 11.55
C VAL A 71 3.15 0.73 10.53
N LEU A 72 2.94 1.00 9.24
CA LEU A 72 3.09 -0.01 8.18
C LEU A 72 4.56 -0.41 7.97
N ALA A 73 5.50 0.53 8.02
CA ALA A 73 6.92 0.23 7.97
C ALA A 73 7.35 -0.64 9.16
N GLY A 74 6.85 -0.34 10.36
CA GLY A 74 7.05 -1.16 11.56
C GLY A 74 6.47 -2.57 11.40
N PHE A 75 5.27 -2.69 10.82
CA PHE A 75 4.66 -3.98 10.50
C PHE A 75 5.51 -4.80 9.51
N PHE A 76 5.96 -4.21 8.40
CA PHE A 76 6.83 -4.90 7.44
C PHE A 76 8.16 -5.32 8.08
N HIS A 77 8.74 -4.46 8.91
CA HIS A 77 9.94 -4.79 9.66
C HIS A 77 9.73 -6.03 10.55
N ALA A 78 8.65 -6.04 11.34
CA ALA A 78 8.29 -7.18 12.18
C ALA A 78 8.07 -8.44 11.33
N LEU A 79 7.27 -8.36 10.27
CA LEU A 79 6.98 -9.47 9.37
C LEU A 79 8.27 -10.06 8.79
N PHE A 80 9.14 -9.24 8.21
CA PHE A 80 10.36 -9.73 7.57
C PHE A 80 11.39 -10.23 8.59
N SER A 81 11.40 -9.69 9.82
CA SER A 81 12.22 -10.23 10.92
C SER A 81 11.80 -11.65 11.33
N ILE A 82 10.49 -11.92 11.37
CA ILE A 82 9.95 -13.25 11.65
C ILE A 82 10.38 -14.21 10.53
N VAL A 83 10.20 -13.80 9.27
CA VAL A 83 10.57 -14.59 8.08
C VAL A 83 12.06 -14.94 8.09
N ARG A 84 12.94 -14.01 8.46
CA ARG A 84 14.38 -14.27 8.58
C ARG A 84 14.72 -15.33 9.63
N ALA A 85 13.97 -15.39 10.72
CA ALA A 85 14.21 -16.32 11.82
C ALA A 85 13.73 -17.75 11.52
N LEU A 86 13.05 -17.99 10.38
CA LEU A 86 12.43 -19.29 10.11
C LEU A 86 13.45 -20.43 9.88
N PRO A 87 13.19 -21.63 10.43
CA PRO A 87 13.92 -22.86 10.12
C PRO A 87 13.86 -23.20 8.63
N ARG A 88 14.93 -23.83 8.09
CA ARG A 88 15.08 -24.10 6.64
C ARG A 88 13.88 -24.79 5.99
N GLY A 89 13.19 -25.69 6.69
CA GLY A 89 12.05 -26.44 6.16
C GLY A 89 10.80 -25.61 5.86
N TYR A 90 10.64 -24.43 6.49
CA TYR A 90 9.46 -23.59 6.32
C TYR A 90 9.71 -22.37 5.42
N ARG A 91 10.95 -22.14 4.97
CA ARG A 91 11.33 -20.92 4.24
C ARG A 91 10.62 -20.78 2.90
N GLY A 92 10.51 -21.87 2.12
CA GLY A 92 9.89 -21.84 0.79
C GLY A 92 8.41 -21.44 0.83
N PRO A 93 7.54 -22.17 1.55
CA PRO A 93 6.12 -21.84 1.63
C PRO A 93 5.84 -20.45 2.20
N VAL A 94 6.61 -20.03 3.22
CA VAL A 94 6.41 -18.70 3.83
C VAL A 94 6.91 -17.58 2.94
N ALA A 95 8.03 -17.76 2.22
CA ALA A 95 8.50 -16.81 1.23
C ALA A 95 7.45 -16.59 0.12
N LEU A 96 6.89 -17.68 -0.42
CA LEU A 96 5.80 -17.60 -1.40
C LEU A 96 4.58 -16.86 -0.85
N ALA A 97 4.20 -17.12 0.40
CA ALA A 97 3.07 -16.42 1.03
C ALA A 97 3.34 -14.91 1.17
N VAL A 98 4.57 -14.52 1.52
CA VAL A 98 4.98 -13.10 1.59
C VAL A 98 4.99 -12.46 0.21
N GLU A 99 5.47 -13.15 -0.82
CA GLU A 99 5.46 -12.67 -2.20
C GLU A 99 4.05 -12.48 -2.74
N ILE A 100 3.15 -13.45 -2.51
CA ILE A 100 1.74 -13.34 -2.87
C ILE A 100 1.10 -12.17 -2.12
N PHE A 101 1.41 -12.00 -0.84
CA PHE A 101 0.90 -10.89 -0.04
C PHE A 101 1.37 -9.54 -0.58
N LEU A 102 2.68 -9.36 -0.81
CA LEU A 102 3.25 -8.12 -1.35
C LEU A 102 2.75 -7.84 -2.77
N GLY A 103 2.69 -8.86 -3.63
CA GLY A 103 2.13 -8.75 -4.98
C GLY A 103 0.64 -8.40 -4.96
N GLY A 104 -0.12 -8.97 -4.02
CA GLY A 104 -1.53 -8.65 -3.81
C GLY A 104 -1.72 -7.21 -3.34
N LEU A 105 -0.90 -6.74 -2.41
CA LEU A 105 -0.89 -5.33 -2.01
C LEU A 105 -0.56 -4.44 -3.21
N LEU A 106 0.49 -4.74 -3.97
CA LEU A 106 0.88 -3.98 -5.14
C LEU A 106 -0.28 -3.86 -6.15
N ALA A 107 -0.94 -4.98 -6.48
CA ALA A 107 -2.10 -5.00 -7.35
C ALA A 107 -3.26 -4.17 -6.81
N ALA A 108 -3.55 -4.26 -5.51
CA ALA A 108 -4.57 -3.44 -4.87
C ALA A 108 -4.22 -1.94 -4.91
N GLY A 109 -2.95 -1.58 -4.71
CA GLY A 109 -2.47 -0.21 -4.81
C GLY A 109 -2.66 0.37 -6.21
N PHE A 110 -2.34 -0.41 -7.26
CA PHE A 110 -2.63 -0.02 -8.64
C PHE A 110 -4.12 0.07 -8.95
N LEU A 111 -4.95 -0.78 -8.36
CA LEU A 111 -6.40 -0.71 -8.52
C LEU A 111 -6.97 0.57 -7.90
N LEU A 112 -6.51 0.94 -6.70
CA LEU A 112 -6.88 2.21 -6.05
C LEU A 112 -6.41 3.41 -6.87
N LEU A 113 -5.17 3.36 -7.39
CA LEU A 113 -4.64 4.35 -8.31
C LEU A 113 -5.56 4.53 -9.53
N ALA A 114 -5.91 3.43 -10.19
CA ALA A 114 -6.80 3.44 -11.35
C ALA A 114 -8.20 3.95 -10.99
N ASN A 115 -8.73 3.56 -9.83
CA ASN A 115 -10.01 4.04 -9.33
C ASN A 115 -10.01 5.56 -9.13
N ASN A 116 -8.99 6.10 -8.46
CA ASN A 116 -8.92 7.54 -8.20
C ASN A 116 -8.71 8.33 -9.51
N VAL A 117 -7.92 7.81 -10.45
CA VAL A 117 -7.78 8.38 -11.80
C VAL A 117 -9.13 8.36 -12.54
N ALA A 118 -9.89 7.28 -12.45
CA ALA A 118 -11.21 7.19 -13.05
C ALA A 118 -12.18 8.23 -12.47
N VAL A 119 -12.20 8.43 -11.15
CA VAL A 119 -13.00 9.49 -10.52
C VAL A 119 -12.61 10.88 -11.06
N ILE A 120 -11.31 11.14 -11.23
CA ILE A 120 -10.82 12.44 -11.72
C ILE A 120 -11.21 12.67 -13.19
N VAL A 121 -11.11 11.64 -14.04
CA VAL A 121 -11.31 11.77 -15.50
C VAL A 121 -12.77 11.60 -15.91
N LEU A 122 -13.48 10.65 -15.29
CA LEU A 122 -14.83 10.22 -15.64
C LEU A 122 -15.90 10.76 -14.67
N GLY A 123 -15.50 11.23 -13.49
CA GLY A 123 -16.43 11.68 -12.44
C GLY A 123 -17.00 10.55 -11.58
N GLU A 124 -16.72 9.28 -11.91
CA GLU A 124 -17.18 8.10 -11.19
C GLU A 124 -16.02 7.12 -10.94
N GLY A 125 -16.10 6.39 -9.82
CA GLY A 125 -15.12 5.36 -9.46
C GLY A 125 -15.36 4.03 -10.17
N LEU A 126 -14.31 3.22 -10.29
CA LEU A 126 -14.37 1.82 -10.73
C LEU A 126 -14.85 0.88 -9.61
N LEU A 127 -14.86 1.39 -8.36
CA LEU A 127 -15.20 0.67 -7.12
C LEU A 127 -16.37 1.34 -6.39
#